data_AF-A0A1F6MCS6-F1
#
_entry.id   AF-A0A1F6MCS6-F1
#
_cell.length_a   1.000
_cell.length_b   1.000
_cell.length_c   1.000
_cell.angle_alpha   90.00
_cell.angle_beta   90.00
_cell.angle_gamma   90.00
#
_symmetry.space_group_name_H-M   'P 1'
#
loop_
_entity.id
_entity.type
_entity.pdbx_description
1 polymer ?
#
loop_
_entity_poly.entity_id
_entity_poly.type
_entity_poly.pdbx_seq_one_letter_code
_entity_poly.pdbx_strand_id
1 'polypeptide(L)'
;MLKRAYALMVIVIILIVSAPALAADYGLTDTGRAIGFGSGSDNIYALINQAVTVFLSMLAILFFILTLYAGLRWMTARGNEEMATKAKETLEAAVLGLAVVVLSYALVRFIFQSLGA
;
A
#
# COMPACT_ATOMS: atom_id res chain seq x y z
N MET A 1 -16.20 -13.82 22.99
CA MET A 1 -15.47 -12.55 22.80
C MET A 1 -14.89 -12.41 21.38
N LEU A 2 -14.37 -13.49 20.77
CA LEU A 2 -13.82 -13.47 19.40
C LEU A 2 -14.78 -12.97 18.29
N LYS A 3 -16.07 -13.35 18.31
CA LYS A 3 -17.03 -12.94 17.26
C LYS A 3 -17.29 -11.43 17.20
N ARG A 4 -17.24 -10.75 18.35
CA ARG A 4 -17.38 -9.29 18.45
C ARG A 4 -16.12 -8.57 17.94
N ALA A 5 -14.94 -9.16 18.18
CA ALA A 5 -13.67 -8.65 17.66
C ALA A 5 -13.57 -8.81 16.13
N TYR A 6 -14.02 -9.95 15.59
CA TYR A 6 -14.07 -10.17 14.14
C TYR A 6 -15.04 -9.20 13.44
N ALA A 7 -16.23 -8.98 14.01
CA ALA A 7 -17.18 -8.01 13.49
C ALA A 7 -16.63 -6.56 13.50
N LEU A 8 -15.88 -6.18 14.53
CA LEU A 8 -15.20 -4.88 14.59
C LEU A 8 -14.08 -4.75 13.56
N MET A 9 -13.27 -5.80 13.35
CA MET A 9 -12.25 -5.81 12.29
C MET A 9 -12.85 -5.63 10.90
N VAL A 10 -13.98 -6.30 10.62
CA VAL A 10 -14.67 -6.19 9.32
C VAL A 10 -15.24 -4.78 9.11
N ILE A 11 -15.80 -4.15 10.15
CA ILE A 11 -16.29 -2.77 10.09
C ILE A 11 -15.14 -1.78 9.86
N VAL A 12 -14.00 -1.98 10.52
CA VAL A 12 -12.81 -1.14 10.32
C VAL A 12 -12.28 -1.26 8.90
N ILE A 13 -12.25 -2.46 8.33
CA ILE A 13 -11.86 -2.70 6.93
C ILE A 13 -12.81 -1.99 5.96
N ILE A 14 -14.13 -2.06 6.19
CA ILE A 14 -15.13 -1.36 5.37
C ILE A 14 -14.95 0.15 5.45
N LEU A 15 -14.65 0.69 6.64
CA LEU A 15 -14.44 2.12 6.83
C LEU A 15 -13.19 2.62 6.08
N ILE A 16 -12.12 1.83 6.08
CA ILE A 16 -10.87 2.13 5.35
C ILE A 16 -11.10 2.12 3.83
N VAL A 17 -11.88 1.16 3.32
CA VAL A 17 -12.18 1.04 1.88
C VAL A 17 -13.13 2.15 1.40
N SER A 18 -13.96 2.71 2.28
CA SER A 18 -14.93 3.77 1.95
C SER A 18 -14.33 5.19 2.02
N ALA A 19 -13.29 5.40 2.82
CA ALA A 19 -12.60 6.68 2.98
C ALA A 19 -12.10 7.34 1.67
N PRO A 20 -11.54 6.61 0.68
CA PRO A 20 -11.09 7.24 -0.57
C PRO A 20 -12.23 7.79 -1.44
N ALA A 21 -13.49 7.37 -1.23
CA ALA A 21 -14.63 7.85 -2.03
C ALA A 21 -15.06 9.29 -1.66
N LEU A 22 -14.76 9.76 -0.44
CA LEU A 22 -15.10 11.11 0.04
C LEU A 22 -14.02 12.16 -0.25
N ALA A 23 -12.81 11.71 -0.60
CA ALA A 23 -11.66 12.56 -0.91
C ALA A 23 -11.25 12.46 -2.39
N ALA A 24 -12.18 12.03 -3.24
CA ALA A 24 -11.96 11.93 -4.67
C ALA A 24 -11.87 13.33 -5.26
N ASP A 25 -10.66 13.72 -5.65
CA ASP A 25 -10.45 14.86 -6.52
C ASP A 25 -10.96 14.47 -7.92
N TYR A 26 -11.98 15.15 -8.41
CA TYR A 26 -12.62 14.89 -9.71
C TYR A 26 -11.78 15.39 -10.89
N GLY A 27 -10.44 15.30 -10.78
CA GLY A 27 -9.50 15.78 -11.79
C GLY A 27 -9.34 17.30 -11.81
N LEU A 28 -9.69 18.00 -10.72
CA LEU A 28 -9.53 19.45 -10.62
C LEU A 28 -8.04 19.80 -10.47
N THR A 29 -7.28 19.03 -9.68
CA THR A 29 -5.82 19.17 -9.62
C THR A 29 -5.12 18.73 -10.89
N ASP A 30 -5.60 17.65 -11.53
CA ASP A 30 -4.98 17.13 -12.77
C ASP A 30 -5.18 18.10 -13.92
N THR A 31 -6.38 18.69 -14.02
CA THR A 31 -6.68 19.76 -14.97
C THR A 31 -5.84 21.00 -14.66
N GLY A 32 -5.79 21.46 -13.39
CA GLY A 32 -4.99 22.61 -12.95
C GLY A 32 -3.49 22.49 -13.27
N ARG A 33 -2.92 21.28 -13.12
CA ARG A 33 -1.52 20.98 -13.50
C ARG A 33 -1.34 20.95 -15.02
N ALA A 34 -2.28 20.41 -15.77
CA ALA A 34 -2.23 20.36 -17.23
C ALA A 34 -2.28 21.78 -17.87
N ILE A 35 -2.92 22.74 -17.21
CA ILE A 35 -3.00 24.14 -17.66
C ILE A 35 -1.95 25.07 -17.02
N GLY A 36 -0.99 24.53 -16.28
CA GLY A 36 0.16 25.28 -15.74
C GLY A 36 -0.11 26.11 -14.48
N PHE A 37 -1.29 25.99 -13.86
CA PHE A 37 -1.59 26.57 -12.55
C PHE A 37 -1.04 25.63 -11.46
N GLY A 38 0.24 25.82 -11.08
CA GLY A 38 0.91 25.06 -10.01
C GLY A 38 2.44 25.00 -10.11
N SER A 39 3.02 25.39 -11.25
CA SER A 39 4.45 25.21 -11.53
C SER A 39 5.40 26.21 -10.86
N GLY A 40 4.93 27.00 -9.89
CA GLY A 40 5.68 28.14 -9.33
C GLY A 40 6.40 27.90 -8.00
N SER A 41 5.95 26.92 -7.19
CA SER A 41 6.50 26.61 -5.85
C SER A 41 6.79 25.12 -5.63
N ASP A 42 6.41 24.27 -6.59
CA ASP A 42 6.18 22.83 -6.39
C ASP A 42 7.34 21.93 -6.83
N ASN A 43 8.46 22.47 -7.31
CA ASN A 43 9.53 21.65 -7.90
C ASN A 43 10.12 20.63 -6.91
N ILE A 44 10.28 20.97 -5.64
CA ILE A 44 10.84 20.05 -4.65
C ILE A 44 9.80 18.99 -4.24
N TYR A 45 8.56 19.39 -3.97
CA TYR A 45 7.49 18.46 -3.61
C TYR A 45 7.12 17.52 -4.76
N ALA A 46 7.09 18.02 -6.00
CA ALA A 46 6.85 17.21 -7.18
C ALA A 46 8.00 16.22 -7.44
N LEU A 47 9.25 16.64 -7.26
CA LEU A 47 10.42 15.76 -7.39
C LEU A 47 10.41 14.66 -6.32
N ILE A 48 10.07 14.99 -5.08
CA ILE A 48 9.93 14.02 -3.99
C ILE A 48 8.80 13.04 -4.28
N ASN A 49 7.62 13.52 -4.68
CA ASN A 49 6.50 12.65 -5.04
C ASN A 49 6.85 11.72 -6.19
N GLN A 50 7.48 12.23 -7.25
CA GLN A 50 7.93 11.41 -8.37
C GLN A 50 8.94 10.34 -7.93
N ALA A 51 9.92 10.72 -7.09
CA ALA A 51 10.88 9.77 -6.55
C ALA A 51 10.17 8.68 -5.73
N VAL A 52 9.31 9.05 -4.79
CA VAL A 52 8.54 8.12 -3.95
C VAL A 52 7.69 7.17 -4.81
N THR A 53 6.96 7.69 -5.81
CA THR A 53 6.16 6.85 -6.71
C THR A 53 7.00 5.85 -7.49
N VAL A 54 8.17 6.26 -8.00
CA VAL A 54 9.10 5.36 -8.69
C VAL A 54 9.62 4.29 -7.74
N PHE A 55 10.07 4.65 -6.53
CA PHE A 55 10.54 3.70 -5.52
C PHE A 55 9.45 2.71 -5.10
N LEU A 56 8.22 3.17 -4.83
CA LEU A 56 7.10 2.30 -4.47
C LEU A 56 6.73 1.34 -5.60
N SER A 57 6.74 1.81 -6.86
CA SER A 57 6.44 0.96 -8.01
C SER A 57 7.44 -0.19 -8.16
N MET A 58 8.74 0.10 -7.94
CA MET A 58 9.80 -0.90 -7.98
C MET A 58 9.67 -1.89 -6.82
N LEU A 59 9.36 -1.42 -5.62
CA LEU A 59 9.11 -2.28 -4.46
C LEU A 59 7.89 -3.19 -4.69
N ALA A 60 6.79 -2.67 -5.25
CA ALA A 60 5.60 -3.46 -5.50
C ALA A 60 5.89 -4.66 -6.41
N ILE A 61 6.66 -4.47 -7.49
CA ILE A 61 7.08 -5.54 -8.39
C ILE A 61 7.98 -6.55 -7.66
N LEU A 62 8.92 -6.07 -6.85
CA LEU A 62 9.83 -6.93 -6.09
C LEU A 62 9.08 -7.81 -5.09
N PHE A 63 8.16 -7.24 -4.30
CA PHE A 63 7.32 -7.99 -3.38
C PHE A 63 6.38 -8.97 -4.10
N PHE A 64 5.88 -8.60 -5.28
CA PHE A 64 5.07 -9.49 -6.11
C PHE A 64 5.86 -10.74 -6.54
N ILE A 65 7.10 -10.57 -7.01
CA ILE A 65 7.99 -11.68 -7.38
C ILE A 65 8.33 -12.56 -6.17
N LEU A 66 8.61 -11.96 -5.01
CA LEU A 66 8.88 -12.72 -3.78
C LEU A 66 7.67 -13.56 -3.34
N THR A 67 6.47 -13.00 -3.46
CA THR A 67 5.22 -13.70 -3.14
C THR A 67 5.00 -14.88 -4.07
N LEU A 68 5.24 -14.71 -5.38
CA LEU A 68 5.19 -15.81 -6.35
C LEU A 68 6.23 -16.88 -6.03
N TYR A 69 7.48 -16.49 -5.76
CA TYR A 69 8.56 -17.43 -5.43
C TYR A 69 8.24 -18.25 -4.18
N ALA A 70 7.78 -17.59 -3.11
CA ALA A 70 7.42 -18.25 -1.88
C ALA A 70 6.17 -19.14 -2.04
N GLY A 71 5.20 -18.71 -2.84
CA GLY A 71 4.02 -19.50 -3.21
C GLY A 71 4.38 -20.77 -3.97
N LEU A 72 5.25 -20.68 -4.98
CA LEU A 72 5.75 -21.83 -5.72
C LEU A 72 6.55 -22.78 -4.82
N ARG A 73 7.37 -22.24 -3.91
CA ARG A 73 8.12 -23.04 -2.93
C ARG A 73 7.20 -23.78 -1.97
N TRP A 74 6.10 -23.15 -1.57
CA TRP A 74 5.09 -23.79 -0.73
C TRP A 74 4.38 -24.93 -1.46
N MET A 75 3.97 -24.70 -2.72
CA MET A 75 3.32 -25.72 -3.56
C MET A 75 4.24 -26.90 -3.90
N THR A 76 5.54 -26.67 -4.01
CA THR A 76 6.53 -27.70 -4.37
C THR A 76 7.10 -28.47 -3.18
N ALA A 77 6.69 -28.16 -1.94
CA ALA A 77 7.24 -28.77 -0.74
C ALA A 77 6.96 -30.29 -0.60
N ARG A 78 6.04 -30.87 -1.37
CA ARG A 78 5.83 -32.34 -1.54
C ARG A 78 5.96 -33.17 -0.24
N GLY A 79 5.38 -32.70 0.86
CA GLY A 79 5.38 -33.40 2.16
C GLY A 79 6.57 -33.09 3.09
N ASN A 80 7.52 -32.25 2.68
CA ASN A 80 8.54 -31.70 3.57
C ASN A 80 7.97 -30.52 4.37
N GLU A 81 7.63 -30.75 5.64
CA GLU A 81 7.06 -29.74 6.53
C GLU A 81 7.98 -28.54 6.79
N GLU A 82 9.29 -28.75 6.81
CA GLU A 82 10.26 -27.67 7.02
C GLU A 82 10.25 -26.68 5.85
N MET A 83 10.20 -27.22 4.62
CA MET A 83 10.11 -26.41 3.40
C MET A 83 8.77 -25.68 3.30
N ALA A 84 7.69 -26.32 3.71
CA ALA A 84 6.36 -25.70 3.74
C ALA A 84 6.29 -24.57 4.78
N THR A 85 6.86 -24.77 5.97
CA THR A 85 6.89 -23.76 7.03
C THR A 85 7.72 -22.55 6.63
N LYS A 86 8.94 -22.76 6.11
CA LYS A 86 9.79 -21.66 5.60
C LYS A 86 9.13 -20.87 4.48
N ALA A 87 8.40 -21.55 3.59
CA ALA A 87 7.68 -20.87 2.51
C ALA A 87 6.53 -20.00 3.04
N LYS A 88 5.79 -20.48 4.04
CA LYS A 88 4.75 -19.70 4.73
C LYS A 88 5.32 -18.51 5.48
N GLU A 89 6.40 -18.67 6.23
CA GLU A 89 7.08 -17.56 6.90
C GLU A 89 7.52 -16.48 5.90
N THR A 90 8.05 -16.90 4.75
CA THR A 90 8.44 -15.97 3.67
C THR A 90 7.22 -15.24 3.09
N LEU A 91 6.09 -15.93 2.91
CA LEU A 91 4.83 -15.32 2.46
C LEU A 91 4.30 -14.32 3.49
N GLU A 92 4.26 -14.67 4.76
CA GLU A 92 3.82 -13.80 5.85
C GLU A 92 4.69 -12.54 5.94
N ALA A 93 6.01 -12.70 5.85
CA ALA A 93 6.95 -11.58 5.83
C ALA A 93 6.76 -10.68 4.60
N ALA A 94 6.53 -11.26 3.42
CA ALA A 94 6.28 -10.50 2.19
C ALA A 94 4.98 -9.69 2.29
N VAL A 95 3.90 -10.30 2.80
CA VAL A 95 2.60 -9.63 2.99
C VAL A 95 2.69 -8.54 4.05
N LEU A 96 3.34 -8.80 5.18
CA LEU A 96 3.55 -7.80 6.23
C LEU A 96 4.38 -6.62 5.73
N GLY A 97 5.46 -6.87 4.97
CA GLY A 97 6.26 -5.82 4.36
C GLY A 97 5.43 -4.93 3.42
N LEU A 98 4.59 -5.54 2.59
CA LEU A 98 3.71 -4.80 1.68
C LEU A 98 2.65 -4.01 2.44
N ALA A 99 2.06 -4.58 3.49
CA ALA A 99 1.12 -3.89 4.36
C ALA A 99 1.76 -2.65 5.03
N VAL A 100 2.99 -2.76 5.52
CA VAL A 100 3.72 -1.63 6.14
C VAL A 100 3.98 -0.51 5.13
N VAL A 101 4.36 -0.83 3.88
CA VAL A 101 4.57 0.17 2.83
C VAL A 101 3.27 0.95 2.54
N VAL A 102 2.16 0.23 2.38
CA VAL A 102 0.84 0.85 2.13
C VAL A 102 0.39 1.69 3.32
N LEU A 103 0.55 1.18 4.55
CA LEU A 103 0.22 1.91 5.77
C LEU A 103 1.08 3.17 5.94
N SER A 104 2.37 3.09 5.64
CA SER A 104 3.28 4.25 5.70
C SER A 104 2.80 5.37 4.78
N TYR A 105 2.49 5.04 3.51
CA TYR A 105 1.96 6.01 2.56
C TYR A 105 0.61 6.59 3.00
N ALA A 106 -0.29 5.73 3.49
CA ALA A 106 -1.60 6.14 4.00
C ALA A 106 -1.49 7.08 5.20
N LEU A 107 -0.57 6.81 6.13
CA LEU A 107 -0.33 7.65 7.31
C LEU A 107 0.22 9.02 6.92
N VAL A 108 1.19 9.07 6.01
CA VAL A 108 1.74 10.34 5.51
C VAL A 108 0.62 11.18 4.88
N ARG A 109 -0.18 10.59 3.99
CA ARG A 109 -1.33 11.28 3.38
C ARG A 109 -2.36 11.71 4.42
N PHE A 110 -2.65 10.86 5.40
CA PHE A 110 -3.59 11.16 6.48
C PHE A 110 -3.12 12.36 7.31
N ILE A 111 -1.84 12.46 7.64
CA ILE A 111 -1.27 13.60 8.37
C ILE A 111 -1.47 14.88 7.55
N PHE A 112 -1.08 14.89 6.27
CA PHE A 112 -1.25 16.07 5.41
C PHE A 112 -2.72 16.47 5.25
N GLN A 113 -3.61 15.50 5.06
CA GLN A 113 -5.04 15.74 4.90
C GLN A 113 -5.70 16.23 6.20
N SER A 114 -5.25 15.73 7.36
CA SER A 114 -5.74 16.16 8.68
C SER A 114 -5.28 17.56 9.07
N LEU A 115 -4.16 18.02 8.51
CA LEU A 115 -3.60 19.35 8.79
C LEU A 115 -4.21 20.46 7.93
N GLY A 116 -5.11 20.13 7.00
CA GLY A 116 -5.98 21.10 6.33
C GLY A 116 -5.22 22.13 5.47
N ALA A 117 -4.39 21.65 4.54
CA ALA A 117 -3.94 22.42 3.38
C ALA A 117 -4.25 21.63 2.10
#